data_AF-A0A6N7IVW1-F1
#
_entry.id   AF-A0A6N7IVW1-F1
#
_cell.length_a   1.000
_cell.length_b   1.000
_cell.length_c   1.000
_cell.angle_alpha   90.00
_cell.angle_beta   90.00
_cell.angle_gamma   90.00
#
_symmetry.space_group_name_H-M   'P 1'
#
loop_
_entity.id
_entity.type
_entity.pdbx_description
1 polymer ?
#
loop_
_entity_poly.entity_id
_entity_poly.type
_entity_poly.pdbx_seq_one_letter_code
_entity_poly.pdbx_strand_id
1 'polypeptide(L)'
;EERVRFILKRLLLAESYVKLEDLQEQLFISKSTMSNDVKSVKRKLEPFDLKLEAKPSKGCRIKGSEMKIRYCMSEYLFNERRSYQTMLNTAVTILPKHELELIQKTMINYINEEGMNLSDICMNNLIVHVAIACKRIRHGNYVSVLPEEISEIPRAKEYKVAKKMVERLEGLLDVSFPQEEIVYITIHLLGTAKMVQSFSSNGQKQIVDDDTSRLVQLMLKAIDQKLQLDLAGDT
;
A
#
# COMPACT_ATOMS: atom_id res chain seq x y z
N GLU A 1 -5.13 -20.48 -10.87
CA GLU A 1 -4.67 -19.31 -10.08
C GLU A 1 -5.50 -18.05 -10.30
N GLU A 2 -5.94 -17.76 -11.54
CA GLU A 2 -6.68 -16.53 -11.86
C GLU A 2 -8.00 -16.37 -11.09
N ARG A 3 -8.76 -17.46 -10.90
CA ARG A 3 -10.01 -17.44 -10.13
C ARG A 3 -9.81 -17.04 -8.67
N VAL A 4 -8.77 -17.57 -8.02
CA VAL A 4 -8.40 -17.20 -6.65
C VAL A 4 -8.02 -15.73 -6.59
N ARG A 5 -7.27 -15.24 -7.58
CA ARG A 5 -6.93 -13.81 -7.70
C ARG A 5 -8.19 -12.96 -7.86
N PHE A 6 -9.13 -13.35 -8.70
CA PHE A 6 -10.41 -12.65 -8.87
C PHE A 6 -11.18 -12.56 -7.55
N ILE A 7 -11.37 -13.69 -6.85
CA ILE A 7 -12.06 -13.72 -5.56
C ILE A 7 -11.37 -12.81 -4.55
N LEU A 8 -10.04 -12.87 -4.46
CA LEU A 8 -9.27 -12.02 -3.57
C LEU A 8 -9.44 -10.53 -3.90
N LYS A 9 -9.35 -10.15 -5.18
CA LYS A 9 -9.58 -8.75 -5.63
C LYS A 9 -11.00 -8.29 -5.28
N ARG A 10 -12.01 -9.12 -5.51
CA ARG A 10 -13.41 -8.82 -5.14
C ARG A 10 -13.57 -8.60 -3.64
N LEU A 11 -12.95 -9.44 -2.80
CA LEU A 11 -13.02 -9.32 -1.35
C LEU A 11 -12.26 -8.10 -0.80
N LEU A 12 -11.11 -7.75 -1.39
CA LEU A 12 -10.31 -6.57 -1.01
C LEU A 12 -11.00 -5.25 -1.37
N LEU A 13 -11.75 -5.24 -2.48
CA LEU A 13 -12.48 -4.06 -2.95
C LEU A 13 -13.89 -3.93 -2.36
N ALA A 14 -14.41 -4.99 -1.73
CA ALA A 14 -15.75 -4.99 -1.16
C ALA A 14 -15.83 -4.13 0.11
N GLU A 15 -16.92 -3.37 0.21
CA GLU A 15 -17.21 -2.48 1.34
C GLU A 15 -18.06 -3.19 2.41
N SER A 16 -18.71 -4.30 2.03
CA SER A 16 -19.54 -5.13 2.89
C SER A 16 -19.15 -6.61 2.78
N TYR A 17 -19.85 -7.46 3.54
CA TYR A 17 -19.74 -8.90 3.34
C TYR A 17 -20.16 -9.28 1.92
N VAL A 18 -19.45 -10.25 1.34
CA VAL A 18 -19.69 -10.84 0.03
C VAL A 18 -20.21 -12.26 0.22
N LYS A 19 -21.35 -12.60 -0.37
CA LYS A 19 -21.87 -13.98 -0.30
C LYS A 19 -21.05 -14.87 -1.24
N LEU A 20 -20.79 -16.09 -0.77
CA LEU A 20 -20.03 -17.05 -1.59
C LEU A 20 -20.87 -17.60 -2.73
N GLU A 21 -22.19 -17.58 -2.57
CA GLU A 21 -23.18 -17.95 -3.57
C GLU A 21 -23.13 -16.99 -4.77
N ASP A 22 -23.10 -15.67 -4.53
CA ASP A 22 -22.97 -14.65 -5.60
C ASP A 22 -21.68 -14.87 -6.41
N LEU A 23 -20.58 -15.22 -5.74
CA LEU A 23 -19.30 -15.53 -6.39
C LEU A 23 -19.34 -16.87 -7.16
N GLN A 24 -20.13 -17.85 -6.70
CA GLN A 24 -20.30 -19.13 -7.40
C GLN A 24 -21.05 -18.92 -8.71
N GLU A 25 -22.13 -18.15 -8.68
CA GLU A 25 -22.93 -17.80 -9.84
C GLU A 25 -22.10 -16.99 -10.84
N GLN A 26 -21.39 -15.96 -10.38
CA GLN A 26 -20.56 -15.11 -11.24
C GLN A 26 -19.44 -15.90 -11.95
N LEU A 27 -18.88 -16.91 -11.28
CA LEU A 27 -17.77 -17.71 -11.80
C LEU A 27 -18.23 -19.03 -12.46
N PHE A 28 -19.54 -19.33 -12.43
CA PHE A 28 -20.13 -20.59 -12.89
C PHE A 28 -19.45 -21.82 -12.28
N ILE A 29 -19.24 -21.83 -10.96
CA ILE A 29 -18.58 -22.93 -10.24
C ILE A 29 -19.42 -23.56 -9.14
N SER A 30 -19.14 -24.82 -8.83
CA SER A 30 -19.80 -25.52 -7.73
C SER A 30 -19.38 -25.01 -6.34
N LYS A 31 -20.20 -25.30 -5.32
CA LYS A 31 -19.91 -25.02 -3.92
C LYS A 31 -18.60 -25.67 -3.42
N SER A 32 -18.28 -26.88 -3.88
CA SER A 32 -17.04 -27.57 -3.49
C SER A 32 -15.81 -26.90 -4.10
N THR A 33 -15.89 -26.48 -5.37
CA THR A 33 -14.85 -25.68 -6.03
C THR A 33 -14.62 -24.36 -5.30
N MET A 34 -15.70 -23.62 -4.98
CA MET A 34 -15.62 -22.37 -4.23
C MET A 34 -14.97 -22.57 -2.85
N SER A 35 -15.31 -23.63 -2.13
CA SER A 35 -14.69 -23.95 -0.83
C SER A 35 -13.17 -24.12 -0.95
N ASN A 36 -12.69 -24.80 -2.00
CA ASN A 36 -11.27 -24.97 -2.26
C ASN A 36 -10.56 -23.67 -2.66
N ASP A 37 -11.22 -22.81 -3.44
CA ASP A 37 -10.68 -21.49 -3.77
C ASP A 37 -10.60 -20.60 -2.53
N VAL A 38 -11.63 -20.61 -1.67
CA VAL A 38 -11.63 -19.86 -0.40
C VAL A 38 -10.51 -20.31 0.52
N LYS A 39 -10.20 -21.61 0.60
CA LYS A 39 -9.01 -22.10 1.32
C LYS A 39 -7.73 -21.49 0.77
N SER A 40 -7.64 -21.35 -0.55
CA SER A 40 -6.48 -20.75 -1.23
C SER A 40 -6.40 -19.24 -1.00
N VAL A 41 -7.54 -18.54 -0.94
CA VAL A 41 -7.62 -17.13 -0.54
C VAL A 41 -7.12 -16.94 0.88
N LYS A 42 -7.56 -17.78 1.84
CA LYS A 42 -7.09 -17.72 3.24
C LYS A 42 -5.56 -17.84 3.33
N ARG A 43 -4.95 -18.80 2.62
CA ARG A 43 -3.49 -18.95 2.56
C ARG A 43 -2.76 -17.73 2.00
N LYS A 44 -3.40 -16.97 1.09
CA LYS A 44 -2.82 -15.73 0.55
C LYS A 44 -2.93 -14.54 1.52
N LEU A 45 -3.88 -14.58 2.44
CA LEU A 45 -4.06 -13.55 3.47
C LEU A 45 -3.15 -13.76 4.69
N GLU A 46 -2.73 -15.00 4.96
CA GLU A 46 -1.89 -15.38 6.10
C GLU A 46 -0.59 -14.56 6.22
N PRO A 47 0.20 -14.32 5.15
CA PRO A 47 1.44 -13.53 5.25
C PRO A 47 1.23 -12.07 5.66
N PHE A 48 0.00 -11.55 5.54
CA PHE A 48 -0.38 -10.20 5.92
C PHE A 48 -1.01 -10.14 7.31
N ASP A 49 -1.12 -11.27 8.02
CA ASP A 49 -1.90 -11.42 9.25
C ASP A 49 -3.36 -10.94 9.07
N LEU A 50 -3.94 -11.28 7.91
CA LEU A 50 -5.34 -11.03 7.59
C LEU A 50 -6.14 -12.32 7.62
N LYS A 51 -7.40 -12.22 8.06
CA LYS A 51 -8.31 -13.35 8.18
C LYS A 51 -9.56 -13.12 7.34
N LEU A 52 -10.12 -14.20 6.81
CA LEU A 52 -11.43 -14.17 6.17
C LEU A 52 -12.51 -14.51 7.21
N GLU A 53 -13.20 -13.49 7.71
CA GLU A 53 -14.31 -13.61 8.65
C GLU A 53 -15.58 -13.96 7.87
N ALA A 54 -16.27 -15.03 8.28
CA ALA A 54 -17.58 -15.40 7.75
C ALA A 54 -18.67 -15.11 8.78
N LYS A 55 -19.80 -14.56 8.33
CA LYS A 55 -21.00 -14.39 9.14
C LYS A 55 -22.19 -15.11 8.50
N PRO A 56 -22.97 -15.90 9.27
CA PRO A 56 -24.18 -16.53 8.77
C PRO A 56 -25.07 -15.52 8.05
N SER A 57 -25.60 -15.92 6.90
CA SER A 57 -26.51 -15.13 6.04
C SER A 57 -25.96 -13.81 5.46
N LYS A 58 -24.81 -13.31 5.92
CA LYS A 58 -24.17 -12.09 5.39
C LYS A 58 -23.07 -12.39 4.37
N GLY A 59 -22.38 -13.52 4.50
CA GLY A 59 -21.27 -13.90 3.63
C GLY A 59 -19.92 -13.79 4.34
N CYS A 60 -18.87 -13.42 3.62
CA CYS A 60 -17.52 -13.28 4.16
C CYS A 60 -16.89 -11.92 3.85
N ARG A 61 -15.92 -11.51 4.68
CA ARG A 61 -15.12 -10.29 4.48
C ARG A 61 -13.72 -10.48 5.04
N ILE A 62 -12.78 -9.68 4.54
CA ILE A 62 -11.42 -9.63 5.09
C ILE A 62 -11.44 -8.82 6.40
N LYS A 63 -10.70 -9.29 7.40
CA LYS A 63 -10.56 -8.67 8.72
C LYS A 63 -9.10 -8.66 9.16
N GLY A 64 -8.68 -7.53 9.71
CA GLY A 64 -7.35 -7.26 10.25
C GLY A 64 -7.18 -5.76 10.49
N SER A 65 -5.97 -5.31 10.83
CA SER A 65 -5.70 -3.87 10.93
C SER A 65 -5.83 -3.19 9.56
N GLU A 66 -6.27 -1.94 9.54
CA GLU A 66 -6.42 -1.19 8.29
C GLU A 66 -5.09 -1.06 7.52
N MET A 67 -3.97 -0.84 8.21
CA MET A 67 -2.62 -0.87 7.61
C MET A 67 -2.37 -2.13 6.78
N LYS A 68 -2.56 -3.30 7.41
CA LYS A 68 -2.37 -4.62 6.77
C LYS A 68 -3.32 -4.83 5.60
N ILE A 69 -4.57 -4.37 5.70
CA ILE A 69 -5.54 -4.44 4.59
C ILE A 69 -5.04 -3.61 3.40
N ARG A 70 -4.65 -2.35 3.63
CA ARG A 70 -4.16 -1.45 2.58
C ARG A 70 -2.87 -1.96 1.95
N TYR A 71 -1.97 -2.53 2.76
CA TYR A 71 -0.77 -3.18 2.24
C TYR A 71 -1.10 -4.44 1.40
N CYS A 72 -2.05 -5.26 1.84
CA CYS A 72 -2.54 -6.38 1.05
C CYS A 72 -3.18 -5.92 -0.27
N MET A 73 -3.91 -4.80 -0.25
CA MET A 73 -4.44 -4.16 -1.46
C MET A 73 -3.33 -3.69 -2.39
N SER A 74 -2.30 -2.99 -1.90
CA SER A 74 -1.18 -2.56 -2.75
C SER A 74 -0.49 -3.76 -3.40
N GLU A 75 -0.29 -4.84 -2.66
CA GLU A 75 0.36 -6.04 -3.16
C GLU A 75 -0.49 -6.79 -4.21
N TYR A 76 -1.77 -7.06 -3.93
CA TYR A 76 -2.57 -7.89 -4.85
C TYR A 76 -3.27 -7.13 -5.97
N LEU A 77 -3.42 -5.81 -5.84
CA LEU A 77 -4.00 -4.97 -6.87
C LEU A 77 -2.91 -4.35 -7.75
N PHE A 78 -1.75 -3.95 -7.20
CA PHE A 78 -0.79 -3.11 -7.92
C PHE A 78 0.62 -3.68 -8.08
N ASN A 79 1.01 -4.77 -7.39
CA ASN A 79 2.37 -5.34 -7.49
C ASN A 79 2.60 -6.20 -8.75
N GLU A 80 1.71 -6.14 -9.73
CA GLU A 80 2.06 -6.60 -11.08
C GLU A 80 3.07 -5.59 -11.63
N ARG A 81 4.38 -5.86 -11.51
CA ARG A 81 5.51 -5.06 -12.03
C ARG A 81 5.35 -4.75 -13.52
N ARG A 82 4.45 -3.82 -13.83
CA ARG A 82 4.01 -3.45 -15.17
C ARG A 82 4.05 -1.93 -15.29
N SER A 83 3.91 -1.46 -16.53
CA SER A 83 3.94 -0.05 -16.89
C SER A 83 2.96 0.79 -16.06
N TYR A 84 3.24 2.09 -15.96
CA TYR A 84 2.36 3.12 -15.39
C TYR A 84 0.90 3.00 -15.86
N GLN A 85 0.70 2.70 -17.15
CA GLN A 85 -0.63 2.50 -17.74
C GLN A 85 -1.41 1.36 -17.06
N THR A 86 -0.73 0.27 -16.71
CA THR A 86 -1.36 -0.90 -16.07
C THR A 86 -1.73 -0.61 -14.62
N MET A 87 -0.87 0.15 -13.92
CA MET A 87 -1.15 0.66 -12.58
C MET A 87 -2.41 1.54 -12.61
N LEU A 88 -2.48 2.51 -13.54
CA LEU A 88 -3.67 3.36 -13.70
C LEU A 88 -4.94 2.56 -14.00
N ASN A 89 -4.88 1.60 -14.92
CA ASN A 89 -6.04 0.76 -15.25
C ASN A 89 -6.57 0.00 -14.02
N THR A 90 -5.67 -0.41 -13.12
CA THR A 90 -6.07 -1.04 -11.86
C THR A 90 -6.57 -0.01 -10.85
N ALA A 91 -5.94 1.16 -10.78
CA ALA A 91 -6.33 2.24 -9.87
C ALA A 91 -7.75 2.76 -10.18
N VAL A 92 -8.17 2.70 -11.44
CA VAL A 92 -9.54 3.07 -11.85
C VAL A 92 -10.61 2.17 -11.20
N THR A 93 -10.24 0.97 -10.74
CA THR A 93 -11.13 0.09 -9.95
C THR A 93 -11.34 0.58 -8.51
N ILE A 94 -10.50 1.51 -8.05
CA ILE A 94 -10.50 2.07 -6.70
C ILE A 94 -11.09 3.47 -6.69
N LEU A 95 -10.65 4.34 -7.60
CA LEU A 95 -11.10 5.71 -7.76
C LEU A 95 -11.41 6.04 -9.23
N PRO A 96 -12.33 6.98 -9.50
CA PRO A 96 -12.52 7.51 -10.84
C PRO A 96 -11.22 8.04 -11.44
N LYS A 97 -11.05 7.88 -12.77
CA LYS A 97 -9.83 8.30 -13.49
C LYS A 97 -9.47 9.77 -13.24
N HIS A 98 -10.45 10.67 -13.24
CA HIS A 98 -10.22 12.09 -13.01
C HIS A 98 -9.66 12.38 -11.61
N GLU A 99 -10.05 11.62 -10.59
CA GLU A 99 -9.52 11.77 -9.23
C GLU A 99 -8.05 11.32 -9.16
N LEU A 100 -7.70 10.24 -9.87
CA LEU A 100 -6.30 9.79 -9.96
C LEU A 100 -5.41 10.83 -10.63
N GLU A 101 -5.91 11.48 -11.68
CA GLU A 101 -5.21 12.58 -12.36
C GLU A 101 -5.03 13.79 -11.42
N LEU A 102 -6.04 14.11 -10.60
CA LEU A 102 -5.93 15.16 -9.57
C LEU A 102 -4.91 14.81 -8.50
N ILE A 103 -4.89 13.55 -8.04
CA ILE A 103 -3.90 13.04 -7.07
C ILE A 103 -2.50 13.20 -7.64
N GLN A 104 -2.25 12.66 -8.84
CA GLN A 104 -0.95 12.73 -9.50
C GLN A 104 -0.48 14.18 -9.68
N LYS A 105 -1.34 15.05 -10.23
CA LYS A 105 -1.00 16.46 -10.47
C LYS A 105 -0.65 17.17 -9.17
N THR A 106 -1.44 16.95 -8.12
CA THR A 106 -1.22 17.56 -6.80
C THR A 106 0.10 17.11 -6.20
N MET A 107 0.41 15.80 -6.27
CA MET A 107 1.68 15.26 -5.77
C MET A 107 2.89 15.83 -6.48
N ILE A 108 2.87 15.85 -7.82
CA ILE A 108 3.98 16.40 -8.63
C ILE A 108 4.22 17.87 -8.28
N ASN A 109 3.17 18.68 -8.18
CA ASN A 109 3.29 20.09 -7.84
C ASN A 109 3.93 20.29 -6.46
N TYR A 110 3.42 19.61 -5.42
CA TYR A 110 3.95 19.74 -4.06
C TYR A 110 5.38 19.22 -3.92
N ILE A 111 5.72 18.13 -4.62
CA ILE A 111 7.08 17.58 -4.60
C ILE A 111 8.08 18.56 -5.20
N ASN A 112 7.72 19.20 -6.31
CA ASN A 112 8.53 20.20 -6.97
C ASN A 112 8.64 21.50 -6.16
N GLU A 113 7.52 22.01 -5.61
CA GLU A 113 7.48 23.25 -4.82
C GLU A 113 8.33 23.17 -3.53
N GLU A 114 8.39 21.99 -2.91
CA GLU A 114 9.14 21.76 -1.67
C GLU A 114 10.59 21.29 -1.92
N GLY A 115 11.00 21.24 -3.19
CA GLY A 115 12.34 20.88 -3.63
C GLY A 115 12.74 19.44 -3.30
N MET A 116 11.79 18.51 -3.29
CA MET A 116 12.05 17.09 -3.06
C MET A 116 12.27 16.35 -4.37
N ASN A 117 13.15 15.36 -4.35
CA ASN A 117 13.36 14.44 -5.47
C ASN A 117 12.78 13.08 -5.12
N LEU A 118 11.74 12.65 -5.83
CA LEU A 118 11.22 11.29 -5.75
C LEU A 118 11.48 10.57 -7.08
N SER A 119 11.87 9.30 -7.01
CA SER A 119 11.89 8.45 -8.21
C SER A 119 10.46 8.16 -8.68
N ASP A 120 10.29 7.87 -9.97
CA ASP A 120 8.99 7.50 -10.55
C ASP A 120 8.34 6.33 -9.81
N ILE A 121 9.14 5.39 -9.30
CA ILE A 121 8.66 4.25 -8.51
C ILE A 121 8.06 4.74 -7.18
N CYS A 122 8.75 5.63 -6.47
CA CYS A 122 8.25 6.19 -5.21
C CYS A 122 6.97 7.02 -5.44
N MET A 123 6.95 7.82 -6.51
CA MET A 123 5.78 8.59 -6.91
C MET A 123 4.58 7.68 -7.19
N ASN A 124 4.75 6.63 -8.00
CA ASN A 124 3.67 5.70 -8.32
C ASN A 124 3.15 4.95 -7.08
N ASN A 125 4.06 4.54 -6.18
CA ASN A 125 3.66 3.92 -4.92
C ASN A 125 2.85 4.88 -4.05
N LEU A 126 3.27 6.14 -3.96
CA LEU A 126 2.54 7.15 -3.20
C LEU A 126 1.14 7.40 -3.79
N ILE A 127 1.01 7.51 -5.12
CA ILE A 127 -0.28 7.63 -5.81
C ILE A 127 -1.19 6.45 -5.47
N VAL A 128 -0.67 5.21 -5.54
CA VAL A 128 -1.42 3.99 -5.19
C VAL A 128 -1.93 4.04 -3.75
N HIS A 129 -1.06 4.40 -2.80
CA HIS A 129 -1.43 4.43 -1.38
C HIS A 129 -2.43 5.54 -1.05
N VAL A 130 -2.31 6.72 -1.66
CA VAL A 130 -3.34 7.77 -1.53
C VAL A 130 -4.65 7.34 -2.16
N ALA A 131 -4.63 6.70 -3.33
CA ALA A 131 -5.85 6.21 -3.97
C ALA A 131 -6.58 5.17 -3.09
N ILE A 132 -5.83 4.24 -2.51
CA ILE A 132 -6.36 3.28 -1.54
C ILE A 132 -6.90 4.01 -0.30
N ALA A 133 -6.16 4.95 0.28
CA ALA A 133 -6.60 5.72 1.45
C ALA A 133 -7.93 6.44 1.19
N CYS A 134 -8.05 7.16 0.08
CA CYS A 134 -9.29 7.84 -0.31
C CYS A 134 -10.48 6.86 -0.36
N LYS A 135 -10.33 5.71 -1.05
CA LYS A 135 -11.40 4.71 -1.08
C LYS A 135 -11.74 4.23 0.33
N ARG A 136 -10.75 3.89 1.16
CA ARG A 136 -11.00 3.31 2.49
C ARG A 136 -11.64 4.31 3.45
N ILE A 137 -11.19 5.57 3.45
CA ILE A 137 -11.74 6.68 4.24
C ILE A 137 -13.19 6.96 3.89
N ARG A 138 -13.55 7.03 2.59
CA ARG A 138 -14.94 7.23 2.14
C ARG A 138 -15.91 6.17 2.68
N HIS A 139 -15.40 4.99 3.04
CA HIS A 139 -16.18 3.90 3.63
C HIS A 139 -15.99 3.79 5.15
N GLY A 140 -15.46 4.83 5.80
CA GLY A 140 -15.24 4.89 7.24
C GLY A 140 -14.16 3.95 7.77
N ASN A 141 -13.25 3.47 6.91
CA ASN A 141 -12.15 2.59 7.30
C ASN A 141 -10.85 3.39 7.45
N TYR A 142 -10.57 3.75 8.70
CA TYR A 142 -9.42 4.58 9.06
C TYR A 142 -8.28 3.74 9.64
N VAL A 143 -7.06 4.21 9.44
CA VAL A 143 -5.92 3.67 10.18
C VAL A 143 -6.09 3.98 11.66
N SER A 144 -6.03 2.95 12.51
CA SER A 144 -5.99 3.11 13.95
C SER A 144 -4.60 3.53 14.43
N VAL A 145 -4.53 4.05 15.65
CA VAL A 145 -3.31 4.53 16.35
C VAL A 145 -2.07 3.76 15.92
N LEU A 146 -1.11 4.53 15.45
CA LEU A 146 0.15 4.05 14.94
C LEU A 146 0.98 3.47 16.10
N PRO A 147 1.64 2.31 15.92
CA PRO A 147 2.57 1.76 16.91
C PRO A 147 3.52 2.84 17.46
N GLU A 148 3.89 2.76 18.73
CA GLU A 148 4.84 3.69 19.38
C GLU A 148 6.16 3.82 18.60
N GLU A 149 6.53 2.81 17.82
CA GLU A 149 7.68 2.78 16.89
C GLU A 149 7.60 3.85 15.78
N ILE A 150 6.41 4.41 15.52
CA ILE A 150 6.14 5.48 14.56
C ILE A 150 6.20 6.87 15.22
N SER A 151 6.31 6.93 16.55
CA SER A 151 6.44 8.20 17.29
C SER A 151 7.71 8.99 16.93
N GLU A 152 8.72 8.33 16.35
CA GLU A 152 9.94 8.96 15.84
C GLU A 152 9.88 9.36 14.35
N ILE A 153 8.80 9.03 13.64
CA ILE A 153 8.68 9.24 12.18
C ILE A 153 8.30 10.67 11.74
N PRO A 154 7.82 11.63 12.57
CA PRO A 154 7.69 12.99 12.08
C PRO A 154 9.08 13.64 12.04
N ARG A 155 9.86 13.32 10.99
CA ARG A 155 10.71 14.34 10.41
C ARG A 155 9.78 15.49 10.06
N ALA A 156 9.92 16.59 10.80
CA ALA A 156 8.94 17.67 10.80
C ALA A 156 8.70 18.24 9.38
N LYS A 157 9.65 18.08 8.45
CA LYS A 157 9.51 18.56 7.07
C LYS A 157 8.56 17.67 6.26
N GLU A 158 8.75 16.36 6.23
CA GLU A 158 7.97 15.43 5.41
C GLU A 158 6.53 15.32 5.90
N TYR A 159 6.31 15.37 7.22
CA TYR A 159 4.96 15.48 7.76
C TYR A 159 4.27 16.78 7.33
N LYS A 160 4.99 17.92 7.34
CA LYS A 160 4.45 19.21 6.86
C LYS A 160 4.09 19.13 5.37
N VAL A 161 4.94 18.52 4.56
CA VAL A 161 4.66 18.29 3.13
C VAL A 161 3.41 17.44 2.96
N ALA A 162 3.36 16.27 3.61
CA ALA A 162 2.22 15.36 3.53
C ALA A 162 0.93 16.05 3.98
N LYS A 163 0.99 16.83 5.06
CA LYS A 163 -0.15 17.60 5.56
C LYS A 163 -0.66 18.60 4.53
N LYS A 164 0.18 19.47 3.99
CA LYS A 164 -0.23 20.45 2.96
C LYS A 164 -0.78 19.78 1.70
N MET A 165 -0.14 18.69 1.28
CA MET A 165 -0.57 17.89 0.14
C MET A 165 -1.96 17.32 0.38
N VAL A 166 -2.20 16.73 1.55
CA VAL A 166 -3.49 16.18 1.95
C VAL A 166 -4.56 17.25 2.05
N GLU A 167 -4.29 18.40 2.70
CA GLU A 167 -5.24 19.53 2.79
C GLU A 167 -5.68 20.00 1.39
N ARG A 168 -4.76 20.00 0.42
CA ARG A 168 -5.12 20.30 -0.98
C ARG A 168 -5.99 19.22 -1.60
N LEU A 169 -5.70 17.96 -1.34
CA LEU A 169 -6.48 16.83 -1.85
C LEU A 169 -7.90 16.81 -1.25
N GLU A 170 -8.08 17.12 0.04
CA GLU A 170 -9.41 17.27 0.67
C GLU A 170 -10.26 18.35 -0.03
N GLY A 171 -9.63 19.44 -0.49
CA GLY A 171 -10.33 20.48 -1.25
C GLY A 171 -10.70 20.08 -2.69
N LEU A 172 -10.12 18.99 -3.21
CA LEU A 172 -10.33 18.50 -4.59
C LEU A 172 -11.12 17.20 -4.65
N LEU A 173 -11.16 16.45 -3.54
CA LEU A 173 -11.72 15.13 -3.42
C LEU A 173 -12.71 15.12 -2.25
N ASP A 174 -13.85 14.44 -2.42
CA ASP A 174 -14.83 14.28 -1.33
C ASP A 174 -14.33 13.25 -0.31
N VAL A 175 -13.41 13.68 0.56
CA VAL A 175 -12.73 12.88 1.57
C VAL A 175 -12.16 13.79 2.65
N SER A 176 -12.14 13.34 3.91
CA SER A 176 -11.43 14.03 4.98
C SER A 176 -10.44 13.09 5.66
N PHE A 177 -9.20 13.52 5.77
CA PHE A 177 -8.08 12.76 6.30
C PHE A 177 -7.84 13.17 7.76
N PRO A 178 -8.23 12.32 8.74
CA PRO A 178 -7.83 12.54 10.13
C PRO A 178 -6.30 12.45 10.29
N GLN A 179 -5.81 12.88 11.45
CA GLN A 179 -4.38 13.02 11.71
C GLN A 179 -3.59 11.72 11.46
N GLU A 180 -4.16 10.57 11.84
CA GLU A 180 -3.59 9.24 11.64
C GLU A 180 -3.37 8.92 10.16
N GLU A 181 -4.26 9.40 9.29
CA GLU A 181 -4.17 9.25 7.83
C GLU A 181 -3.08 10.14 7.23
N ILE A 182 -2.88 11.34 7.76
CA ILE A 182 -1.76 12.21 7.34
C ILE A 182 -0.42 11.54 7.64
N VAL A 183 -0.30 10.91 8.82
CA VAL A 183 0.91 10.17 9.17
C VAL A 183 1.08 8.93 8.29
N TYR A 184 -0.01 8.22 7.97
CA TYR A 184 0.03 7.13 6.99
C TYR A 184 0.59 7.57 5.62
N ILE A 185 0.13 8.71 5.10
CA ILE A 185 0.68 9.29 3.87
C ILE A 185 2.14 9.69 4.04
N THR A 186 2.52 10.22 5.21
CA THR A 186 3.92 10.57 5.52
C THR A 186 4.85 9.36 5.45
N ILE A 187 4.43 8.20 5.98
CA ILE A 187 5.19 6.94 5.91
C ILE A 187 5.44 6.53 4.45
N HIS A 188 4.41 6.65 3.61
CA HIS A 188 4.53 6.33 2.19
C HIS A 188 5.37 7.35 1.40
N LEU A 189 5.28 8.63 1.77
CA LEU A 189 6.10 9.71 1.20
C LEU A 189 7.59 9.49 1.48
N LEU A 190 7.94 8.99 2.67
CA LEU A 190 9.30 8.64 3.07
C LEU A 190 9.87 7.42 2.31
N GLY A 191 9.11 6.83 1.36
CA GLY A 191 9.61 5.81 0.45
C GLY A 191 9.90 4.45 1.09
N THR A 192 9.46 4.22 2.33
CA THR A 192 9.82 3.01 3.08
C THR A 192 8.82 1.89 2.87
N ALA A 193 8.83 1.32 1.66
CA ALA A 193 8.20 0.00 1.44
C ALA A 193 8.73 -1.06 2.44
N LYS A 194 9.99 -0.92 2.90
CA LYS A 194 10.59 -1.77 3.95
C LYS A 194 10.02 -1.54 5.35
N MET A 195 9.66 -0.30 5.73
CA MET A 195 9.02 -0.05 7.03
C MET A 195 7.57 -0.57 7.05
N VAL A 196 6.88 -0.57 5.91
CA VAL A 196 5.53 -1.15 5.83
C VAL A 196 5.55 -2.68 5.94
N GLN A 197 6.58 -3.33 5.38
CA GLN A 197 6.80 -4.77 5.53
C GLN A 197 7.09 -5.21 6.98
N SER A 198 7.83 -4.40 7.76
CA SER A 198 8.04 -4.69 9.18
C SER A 198 6.74 -4.71 10.00
N PHE A 199 5.65 -4.10 9.52
CA PHE A 199 4.33 -4.18 10.18
C PHE A 199 3.52 -5.44 9.83
N SER A 200 3.93 -6.22 8.81
CA SER A 200 3.28 -7.48 8.43
C SER A 200 3.95 -8.71 9.07
N SER A 201 5.24 -8.61 9.36
CA SER A 201 6.01 -9.63 10.08
C SER A 201 5.86 -9.42 11.58
N ASN A 202 5.50 -10.45 12.35
CA ASN A 202 5.59 -10.42 13.81
C ASN A 202 7.04 -10.08 14.25
N GLY A 203 7.31 -8.80 14.54
CA GLY A 203 8.44 -8.36 15.36
C GLY A 203 9.86 -8.64 14.86
N GLN A 204 10.07 -9.13 13.63
CA GLN A 204 11.43 -9.23 13.08
C GLN A 204 11.82 -7.90 12.43
N LYS A 205 12.47 -7.06 13.26
CA LYS A 205 13.27 -5.90 12.84
C LYS A 205 14.10 -6.27 11.60
N GLN A 206 13.73 -5.70 10.46
CA GLN A 206 14.70 -5.34 9.42
C GLN A 206 14.71 -3.82 9.32
N ILE A 207 15.09 -3.18 10.43
CA ILE A 207 15.96 -2.00 10.36
C ILE A 207 17.15 -2.47 9.52
N VAL A 208 17.62 -1.68 8.56
CA VAL A 208 18.87 -2.00 7.84
C VAL A 208 19.90 -2.33 8.91
N ASP A 209 20.20 -3.61 9.05
CA ASP A 209 21.06 -4.11 10.11
C ASP A 209 22.41 -3.42 9.94
N ASP A 210 23.07 -3.06 11.03
CA ASP A 210 24.36 -2.35 10.97
C ASP A 210 25.37 -3.17 10.15
N ASP A 211 25.21 -4.50 10.16
CA ASP A 211 25.92 -5.44 9.29
C ASP A 211 25.59 -5.30 7.80
N THR A 212 24.35 -4.94 7.44
CA THR A 212 23.96 -4.69 6.03
C THR A 212 24.62 -3.41 5.52
N SER A 213 24.60 -2.32 6.31
CA SER A 213 25.28 -1.06 5.97
C SER A 213 26.80 -1.28 5.84
N ARG A 214 27.37 -2.07 6.76
CA ARG A 214 28.78 -2.47 6.71
C ARG A 214 29.11 -3.30 5.46
N LEU A 215 28.27 -4.26 5.09
CA LEU A 215 28.43 -5.06 3.87
C LEU A 215 28.37 -4.20 2.60
N VAL A 216 27.42 -3.26 2.53
CA VAL A 216 27.30 -2.32 1.40
C VAL A 216 28.56 -1.46 1.30
N GLN A 217 29.06 -0.91 2.41
CA GLN A 217 30.31 -0.14 2.38
C GLN A 217 31.52 -0.97 1.96
N LEU A 218 31.60 -2.24 2.39
CA LEU A 218 32.67 -3.15 1.96
C LEU A 218 32.59 -3.45 0.46
N MET A 219 31.38 -3.64 -0.08
CA MET A 219 31.16 -3.83 -1.52
C MET A 219 31.56 -2.59 -2.32
N LEU A 220 31.14 -1.40 -1.89
CA LEU A 220 31.49 -0.13 -2.55
C LEU A 220 33.01 0.09 -2.56
N LYS A 221 33.69 -0.09 -1.42
CA LYS A 221 35.16 0.00 -1.36
C LYS A 221 35.87 -0.97 -2.30
N ALA A 222 35.37 -2.21 -2.41
CA ALA A 222 35.96 -3.21 -3.30
C ALA A 222 35.75 -2.85 -4.78
N ILE A 223 34.61 -2.24 -5.13
CA ILE A 223 34.31 -1.75 -6.47
C ILE A 223 35.21 -0.55 -6.81
N ASP A 224 35.32 0.43 -5.92
CA ASP A 224 36.16 1.62 -6.10
C ASP A 224 37.63 1.25 -6.31
N GLN A 225 38.15 0.30 -5.52
CA GLN A 225 39.52 -0.21 -5.66
C GLN A 225 39.78 -0.91 -7.00
N LYS A 226 38.76 -1.57 -7.57
CA LYS A 226 38.91 -2.38 -8.78
C LYS A 226 38.59 -1.62 -10.06
N LEU A 227 37.73 -0.62 -9.98
CA LEU A 227 37.25 0.16 -11.13
C LEU A 227 37.77 1.61 -11.14
N GLN A 228 38.45 2.08 -10.09
CA GLN A 228 38.91 3.46 -9.92
C GLN A 228 37.79 4.51 -10.08
N LEU A 229 36.58 4.13 -9.69
CA LEU A 229 35.45 5.03 -9.58
C LEU A 229 35.38 5.50 -8.11
N ASP A 230 35.02 6.76 -7.88
CA ASP A 230 34.87 7.32 -6.52
C ASP A 230 33.39 7.27 -6.12
N LEU A 231 32.86 6.06 -5.91
CA LEU A 231 31.44 5.88 -5.59
C LEU A 231 31.15 6.05 -4.10
N ALA A 232 32.16 5.90 -3.24
CA ALA A 232 32.05 6.12 -1.80
C ALA A 232 31.75 7.59 -1.42
N GLY A 233 31.98 8.54 -2.32
CA GLY A 233 31.64 9.96 -2.13
C GLY A 233 30.18 10.32 -2.41
N ASP A 234 29.41 9.44 -3.07
CA ASP A 234 28.05 9.70 -3.56
C ASP A 234 26.92 9.15 -2.66
N THR A 235 27.26 8.53 -1.52
CA THR A 235 26.30 7.97 -0.53
C THR A 235 26.18 8.80 0.74
#